data_AF-A0ABD5AD56-F1
#
_entry.id   AF-A0ABD5AD56-F1
#
_cell.length_a   1.000
_cell.length_b   1.000
_cell.length_c   1.000
_cell.angle_alpha   90.00
_cell.angle_beta   90.00
_cell.angle_gamma   90.00
#
_symmetry.space_group_name_H-M   'P 1'
#
loop_
_entity.id
_entity.type
_entity.pdbx_description
1 polymer ?
#
loop_
_entity_poly.entity_id
_entity_poly.type
_entity_poly.pdbx_seq_one_letter_code
_entity_poly.pdbx_strand_id
1 'polypeptide(L)'
;MGKVLGVKFVNKLIELINSKDTELVLKELLRTSIIQDDKICEIIYKCLIHDRALDKATRKILINIINEIDVSHSDYDGWMLAFYIVMHTGNFDIAYALRENAKNSLYERYRLGYFNNSNLYQLLALALEDENGELYQEVKEKIVTSNEKDSLILKQLESIYYCCSGNNGDFKFNRTKNDDKFSEYIKSKKVAIIAPTTVNLVDANEIDSSDVVVRLNYSSSGQGCDPLNKGLKTNVSYYNNITMGKINSEHNGLVPEELDFVVTKRPVELNGRDTKCSESFDSALLNGAFNLLPNALFDLLMFSPSEIKIYHSDMQIKPSLRVAKYYAEKSVFNDDELHKKHVAKSFSVHDPFGQHSLMRQVVENNEHIFVDDMLKNVLSMTLQEYAFELTENYKPDESKSEMVKLDKLNSELSEKDKVISSKDLKIKSQDDKIKSLRKKIKLQENSLSWKLTLPLRKINKKLK
;
A
#
# COMPACT_ATOMS: atom_id res chain seq x y z
N MET A 1 -9.38 10.35 15.88
CA MET A 1 -7.98 10.78 15.63
C MET A 1 -7.68 10.77 14.13
N GLY A 2 -7.11 11.83 13.55
CA GLY A 2 -6.97 11.94 12.09
C GLY A 2 -6.01 10.91 11.46
N LYS A 3 -6.40 10.32 10.31
CA LYS A 3 -5.62 9.35 9.50
C LYS A 3 -4.15 9.75 9.26
N VAL A 4 -3.85 11.06 9.28
CA VAL A 4 -2.50 11.63 9.09
C VAL A 4 -1.59 11.52 10.32
N LEU A 5 -2.16 11.44 11.53
CA LEU A 5 -1.39 11.25 12.76
C LEU A 5 -0.82 9.84 12.83
N GLY A 6 -1.54 8.82 12.33
CA GLY A 6 -1.11 7.42 12.31
C GLY A 6 0.23 7.21 11.61
N VAL A 7 0.34 7.51 10.31
CA VAL A 7 1.57 7.24 9.53
C VAL A 7 2.79 7.94 10.12
N LYS A 8 2.68 9.24 10.45
CA LYS A 8 3.79 10.01 11.02
C LYS A 8 4.19 9.50 12.39
N PHE A 9 3.22 9.14 13.22
CA PHE A 9 3.47 8.57 14.54
C PHE A 9 4.14 7.19 14.44
N VAL A 10 3.64 6.30 13.57
CA VAL A 10 4.24 4.98 13.34
C VAL A 10 5.66 5.09 12.82
N ASN A 11 5.92 5.97 11.84
CA ASN A 11 7.28 6.21 11.35
C ASN A 11 8.20 6.74 12.46
N LYS A 12 7.72 7.67 13.30
CA LYS A 12 8.47 8.17 14.46
C LYS A 12 8.75 7.07 15.48
N LEU A 13 7.80 6.18 15.77
CA LEU A 13 8.03 5.02 16.63
C LEU A 13 9.11 4.10 16.04
N ILE A 14 9.04 3.81 14.75
CA ILE A 14 10.06 2.99 14.06
C ILE A 14 11.44 3.67 14.10
N GLU A 15 11.52 4.98 13.89
CA GLU A 15 12.76 5.76 14.03
C GLU A 15 13.34 5.65 15.45
N LEU A 16 12.50 5.74 16.48
CA LEU A 16 12.91 5.61 17.89
C LEU A 16 13.41 4.20 18.22
N ILE A 17 12.76 3.15 17.69
CA ILE A 17 13.24 1.76 17.83
C ILE A 17 14.64 1.63 17.21
N ASN A 18 14.83 2.20 16.02
CA ASN A 18 16.10 2.13 15.30
C ASN A 18 17.21 2.94 15.97
N SER A 19 16.90 3.99 16.74
CA SER A 19 17.89 4.76 17.51
C SER A 19 18.40 4.04 18.77
N LYS A 20 18.00 2.78 18.99
CA LYS A 20 18.33 1.96 20.17
C LYS A 20 17.92 2.59 21.50
N ASP A 21 16.97 3.51 21.47
CA ASP A 21 16.39 4.04 22.69
C ASP A 21 15.34 3.03 23.19
N THR A 22 15.44 2.70 24.47
CA THR A 22 15.01 1.44 25.11
C THR A 22 13.58 0.96 24.82
N GLU A 23 13.38 -0.37 24.94
CA GLU A 23 12.07 -1.04 25.09
C GLU A 23 11.14 -0.31 26.07
N LEU A 24 11.73 0.25 27.15
CA LEU A 24 11.03 1.02 28.16
C LEU A 24 10.47 2.35 27.61
N VAL A 25 11.22 3.07 26.78
CA VAL A 25 10.76 4.32 26.14
C VAL A 25 9.64 4.04 25.14
N LEU A 26 9.71 2.94 24.39
CA LEU A 26 8.63 2.58 23.47
C LEU A 26 7.37 2.14 24.23
N LYS A 27 7.51 1.30 25.26
CA LYS A 27 6.37 0.88 26.09
C LYS A 27 5.74 2.06 26.81
N GLU A 28 6.55 2.98 27.33
CA GLU A 28 6.04 4.18 27.98
C GLU A 28 5.39 5.15 26.98
N LEU A 29 5.92 5.30 25.77
CA LEU A 29 5.27 6.08 24.70
C LEU A 29 3.93 5.46 24.28
N LEU A 30 3.87 4.13 24.13
CA LEU A 30 2.62 3.42 23.81
C LEU A 30 1.60 3.57 24.94
N ARG A 31 2.03 3.42 26.20
CA ARG A 31 1.18 3.58 27.40
C ARG A 31 0.65 4.99 27.57
N THR A 32 1.54 5.98 27.49
CA THR A 32 1.19 7.39 27.71
C THR A 32 0.38 7.99 26.58
N SER A 33 0.47 7.41 25.38
CA SER A 33 -0.15 7.99 24.19
C SER A 33 -1.39 7.25 23.69
N ILE A 34 -1.56 5.94 23.99
CA ILE A 34 -2.51 5.11 23.22
C ILE A 34 -3.15 3.93 23.99
N ILE A 35 -2.38 3.03 24.59
CA ILE A 35 -2.88 1.71 25.03
C ILE A 35 -2.50 1.47 26.49
N GLN A 36 -3.50 1.31 27.35
CA GLN A 36 -3.28 1.14 28.80
C GLN A 36 -2.90 -0.30 29.19
N ASP A 37 -2.97 -1.26 28.26
CA ASP A 37 -2.64 -2.66 28.50
C ASP A 37 -1.20 -3.02 28.09
N ASP A 38 -0.47 -3.60 29.03
CA ASP A 38 0.92 -4.00 28.88
C ASP A 38 1.14 -5.13 27.89
N LYS A 39 0.21 -6.08 27.81
CA LYS A 39 0.30 -7.22 26.90
C LYS A 39 0.14 -6.74 25.46
N ILE A 40 -0.78 -5.81 25.20
CA ILE A 40 -0.92 -5.21 23.86
C ILE A 40 0.34 -4.45 23.47
N CYS A 41 0.91 -3.66 24.39
CA CYS A 41 2.18 -2.98 24.16
C CYS A 41 3.32 -3.95 23.83
N GLU A 42 3.40 -5.09 24.52
CA GLU A 42 4.38 -6.14 24.24
C GLU A 42 4.18 -6.78 22.86
N ILE A 43 2.94 -7.06 22.47
CA ILE A 43 2.60 -7.60 21.14
C ILE A 43 3.05 -6.63 20.05
N ILE A 44 2.71 -5.34 20.19
CA ILE A 44 3.12 -4.29 19.25
C ILE A 44 4.64 -4.21 19.15
N TYR A 45 5.33 -4.19 20.30
CA TYR A 45 6.79 -4.15 20.35
C TYR A 45 7.40 -5.34 19.60
N LYS A 46 6.90 -6.56 19.84
CA LYS A 46 7.35 -7.77 19.14
C LYS A 46 7.13 -7.67 17.63
N CYS A 47 6.00 -7.15 17.17
CA CYS A 47 5.78 -6.98 15.73
C CYS A 47 6.73 -5.93 15.13
N LEU A 48 6.93 -4.80 15.82
CA LEU A 48 7.74 -3.70 15.34
C LEU A 48 9.24 -4.00 15.31
N ILE A 49 9.80 -4.68 16.32
CA ILE A 49 11.24 -4.98 16.37
C ILE A 49 11.68 -5.90 15.21
N HIS A 50 10.77 -6.75 14.74
CA HIS A 50 11.03 -7.60 13.58
C HIS A 50 10.78 -6.89 12.24
N ASP A 51 9.93 -5.85 12.21
CA ASP A 51 9.55 -5.08 11.00
C ASP A 51 9.19 -5.99 9.80
N ARG A 52 8.58 -7.14 10.12
CA ARG A 52 8.15 -8.19 9.19
C ARG A 52 7.16 -9.14 9.86
N ALA A 53 6.49 -9.97 9.06
CA ALA A 53 5.63 -11.05 9.55
C ALA A 53 6.44 -12.05 10.40
N LEU A 54 5.96 -12.32 11.61
CA LEU A 54 6.55 -13.29 12.54
C LEU A 54 6.31 -14.72 12.03
N ASP A 55 6.98 -15.70 12.64
CA ASP A 55 6.72 -17.11 12.33
C ASP A 55 5.33 -17.57 12.83
N LYS A 56 4.79 -18.60 12.18
CA LYS A 56 3.42 -19.09 12.42
C LYS A 56 3.17 -19.49 13.88
N ALA A 57 4.17 -20.08 14.56
CA ALA A 57 4.01 -20.52 15.94
C ALA A 57 3.93 -19.32 16.89
N THR A 58 4.81 -18.34 16.72
CA THR A 58 4.78 -17.10 17.48
C THR A 58 3.47 -16.35 17.26
N ARG A 59 3.01 -16.19 16.02
CA ARG A 59 1.75 -15.50 15.73
C ARG A 59 0.55 -16.16 16.40
N LYS A 60 0.48 -17.50 16.36
CA LYS A 60 -0.58 -18.26 17.05
C LYS A 60 -0.60 -17.99 18.56
N ILE A 61 0.56 -17.92 19.20
CA ILE A 61 0.68 -17.58 20.62
C ILE A 61 0.16 -16.15 20.87
N LEU A 62 0.58 -15.17 20.05
CA LEU A 62 0.15 -13.79 20.22
C LEU A 62 -1.36 -13.61 19.98
N ILE A 63 -1.93 -14.29 18.98
CA ILE A 63 -3.39 -14.29 18.73
C ILE A 63 -4.16 -14.86 19.93
N ASN A 64 -3.68 -15.98 20.50
CA ASN A 64 -4.31 -16.53 21.72
C ASN A 64 -4.27 -15.54 22.88
N ILE A 65 -3.13 -14.86 23.09
CA ILE A 65 -3.01 -13.82 24.11
C ILE A 65 -4.01 -12.68 23.85
N ILE A 66 -4.14 -12.21 22.60
CA ILE A 66 -5.11 -11.15 22.22
C ILE A 66 -6.54 -11.56 22.56
N ASN A 67 -6.91 -12.80 22.24
CA ASN A 67 -8.26 -13.32 22.47
C ASN A 67 -8.57 -13.54 23.96
N GLU A 68 -7.56 -13.61 24.83
CA GLU A 68 -7.70 -13.71 26.30
C GLU A 68 -7.71 -12.34 27.00
N ILE A 69 -7.39 -11.24 26.31
CA ILE A 69 -7.44 -9.90 26.89
C ILE A 69 -8.90 -9.45 26.97
N ASP A 70 -9.30 -8.97 28.15
CA ASP A 70 -10.60 -8.33 28.33
C ASP A 70 -10.68 -7.09 27.45
N VAL A 71 -11.71 -7.04 26.61
CA VAL A 71 -11.88 -5.97 25.63
C VAL A 71 -11.97 -4.58 26.27
N SER A 72 -12.39 -4.48 27.53
CA SER A 72 -12.48 -3.23 28.29
C SER A 72 -11.12 -2.63 28.68
N HIS A 73 -10.02 -3.40 28.55
CA HIS A 73 -8.67 -2.92 28.85
C HIS A 73 -8.15 -1.85 27.87
N SER A 74 -8.78 -1.72 26.69
CA SER A 74 -8.51 -0.64 25.77
C SER A 74 -9.80 -0.22 25.09
N ASP A 75 -9.83 1.00 24.59
CA ASP A 75 -10.96 1.44 23.82
C ASP A 75 -10.82 1.18 22.33
N TYR A 76 -11.91 1.43 21.59
CA TYR A 76 -11.93 1.31 20.14
C TYR A 76 -10.71 1.96 19.47
N ASP A 77 -10.37 3.21 19.83
CA ASP A 77 -9.26 3.93 19.21
C ASP A 77 -7.90 3.28 19.55
N GLY A 78 -7.73 2.82 20.80
CA GLY A 78 -6.54 2.08 21.23
C GLY A 78 -6.36 0.75 20.51
N TRP A 79 -7.41 -0.06 20.42
CA TRP A 79 -7.40 -1.32 19.66
C TRP A 79 -7.16 -1.09 18.16
N MET A 80 -7.81 -0.09 17.56
CA MET A 80 -7.62 0.25 16.14
C MET A 80 -6.22 0.76 15.84
N LEU A 81 -5.58 1.48 16.77
CA LEU A 81 -4.19 1.88 16.61
C LEU A 81 -3.24 0.69 16.75
N ALA A 82 -3.50 -0.24 17.66
CA ALA A 82 -2.76 -1.51 17.73
C ALA A 82 -2.84 -2.28 16.40
N PHE A 83 -4.07 -2.46 15.89
CA PHE A 83 -4.35 -3.02 14.57
C PHE A 83 -3.54 -2.33 13.48
N TYR A 84 -3.60 -1.00 13.42
CA TYR A 84 -2.92 -0.20 12.40
C TYR A 84 -1.40 -0.40 12.44
N ILE A 85 -0.80 -0.37 13.64
CA ILE A 85 0.64 -0.56 13.83
C ILE A 85 1.06 -1.96 13.42
N VAL A 86 0.34 -2.98 13.88
CA VAL A 86 0.68 -4.38 13.56
C VAL A 86 0.51 -4.66 12.08
N MET A 87 -0.51 -4.09 11.42
CA MET A 87 -0.71 -4.23 9.98
C MET A 87 0.48 -3.68 9.16
N HIS A 88 1.17 -2.63 9.63
CA HIS A 88 2.38 -2.11 8.95
C HIS A 88 3.52 -3.12 8.86
N THR A 89 3.55 -4.10 9.75
CA THR A 89 4.61 -5.12 9.83
C THR A 89 4.30 -6.34 8.97
N GLY A 90 3.12 -6.40 8.34
CA GLY A 90 2.68 -7.56 7.54
C GLY A 90 2.14 -8.73 8.36
N ASN A 91 1.93 -8.56 9.67
CA ASN A 91 1.28 -9.54 10.55
C ASN A 91 -0.25 -9.39 10.49
N PHE A 92 -0.87 -9.70 9.34
CA PHE A 92 -2.29 -9.44 9.10
C PHE A 92 -3.22 -10.27 9.99
N ASP A 93 -2.87 -11.52 10.30
CA ASP A 93 -3.64 -12.39 11.19
C ASP A 93 -3.65 -11.90 12.64
N ILE A 94 -2.52 -11.42 13.17
CA ILE A 94 -2.46 -10.73 14.47
C ILE A 94 -3.27 -9.43 14.42
N ALA A 95 -3.10 -8.63 13.36
CA ALA A 95 -3.84 -7.38 13.20
C ALA A 95 -5.36 -7.63 13.20
N TYR A 96 -5.82 -8.67 12.49
CA TYR A 96 -7.22 -9.04 12.45
C TYR A 96 -7.77 -9.36 13.86
N ALA A 97 -7.05 -10.12 14.68
CA ALA A 97 -7.48 -10.38 16.06
C ALA A 97 -7.61 -9.08 16.90
N LEU A 98 -6.69 -8.12 16.73
CA LEU A 98 -6.79 -6.81 17.38
C LEU A 98 -8.01 -6.01 16.88
N ARG A 99 -8.33 -6.10 15.59
CA ARG A 99 -9.51 -5.46 14.99
C ARG A 99 -10.81 -6.04 15.53
N GLU A 100 -10.89 -7.35 15.73
CA GLU A 100 -12.07 -7.98 16.34
C GLU A 100 -12.29 -7.48 17.78
N ASN A 101 -11.22 -7.30 18.57
CA ASN A 101 -11.34 -6.63 19.87
C ASN A 101 -11.79 -5.17 19.75
N ALA A 102 -11.34 -4.43 18.73
CA ALA A 102 -11.85 -3.09 18.48
C ALA A 102 -13.37 -3.08 18.22
N LYS A 103 -13.87 -3.99 17.38
CA LYS A 103 -15.32 -4.17 17.11
C LYS A 103 -16.08 -4.48 18.39
N ASN A 104 -15.58 -5.44 19.18
CA ASN A 104 -16.18 -5.82 20.45
C ASN A 104 -16.23 -4.64 21.44
N SER A 105 -15.17 -3.83 21.52
CA SER A 105 -15.12 -2.63 22.35
C SER A 105 -16.18 -1.60 21.93
N LEU A 106 -16.38 -1.43 20.61
CA LEU A 106 -17.40 -0.52 20.10
C LEU A 106 -18.83 -1.02 20.43
N TYR A 107 -19.10 -2.32 20.29
CA TYR A 107 -20.36 -2.93 20.70
C TYR A 107 -20.62 -2.82 22.20
N GLU A 108 -19.62 -3.08 23.04
CA GLU A 108 -19.76 -3.01 24.49
C GLU A 108 -20.09 -1.59 24.94
N ARG A 109 -19.34 -0.60 24.44
CA ARG A 109 -19.63 0.81 24.72
C ARG A 109 -21.09 1.15 24.37
N TYR A 110 -21.60 0.57 23.28
CA TYR A 110 -22.95 0.88 22.78
C TYR A 110 -24.01 0.38 23.73
N ARG A 111 -23.83 -0.86 24.20
CA ARG A 111 -24.68 -1.45 25.23
C ARG A 111 -24.64 -0.65 26.54
N LEU A 112 -23.49 -0.07 26.89
CA LEU A 112 -23.32 0.77 28.08
C LEU A 112 -23.83 2.22 27.90
N GLY A 113 -24.23 2.62 26.69
CA GLY A 113 -24.74 3.97 26.40
C GLY A 113 -23.67 5.06 26.32
N TYR A 114 -22.39 4.71 26.21
CA TYR A 114 -21.28 5.67 26.15
C TYR A 114 -20.97 6.13 24.71
N PHE A 115 -21.88 6.90 24.09
CA PHE A 115 -21.77 7.31 22.69
C PHE A 115 -21.73 8.83 22.47
N ASN A 116 -20.94 9.22 21.48
CA ASN A 116 -21.04 10.51 20.80
C ASN A 116 -21.35 10.27 19.31
N ASN A 117 -21.66 11.32 18.56
CA ASN A 117 -22.04 11.19 17.15
C ASN A 117 -20.95 10.55 16.28
N SER A 118 -19.67 10.81 16.55
CA SER A 118 -18.56 10.18 15.82
C SER A 118 -18.57 8.65 15.98
N ASN A 119 -18.84 8.16 17.17
CA ASN A 119 -18.91 6.72 17.46
C ASN A 119 -20.14 6.08 16.81
N LEU A 120 -21.23 6.83 16.61
CA LEU A 120 -22.43 6.32 15.94
C LEU A 120 -22.16 6.01 14.46
N TYR A 121 -21.41 6.84 13.73
CA TYR A 121 -21.05 6.53 12.34
C TYR A 121 -20.15 5.28 12.24
N GLN A 122 -19.21 5.12 13.17
CA GLN A 122 -18.37 3.91 13.23
C GLN A 122 -19.21 2.67 13.53
N LEU A 123 -20.17 2.77 14.45
CA LEU A 123 -21.07 1.67 14.76
C LEU A 123 -22.03 1.36 13.60
N LEU A 124 -22.44 2.38 12.84
CA LEU A 124 -23.25 2.20 11.63
C LEU A 124 -22.46 1.46 10.54
N ALA A 125 -21.19 1.83 10.33
CA ALA A 125 -20.27 1.12 9.43
C ALA A 125 -20.02 -0.33 9.90
N LEU A 126 -19.86 -0.53 11.21
CA LEU A 126 -19.72 -1.86 11.81
C LEU A 126 -20.96 -2.74 11.59
N ALA A 127 -22.15 -2.19 11.84
CA ALA A 127 -23.42 -2.90 11.63
C ALA A 127 -23.61 -3.29 10.15
N LEU A 128 -23.17 -2.44 9.22
CA LEU A 128 -23.13 -2.74 7.80
C LEU A 128 -22.16 -3.89 7.48
N GLU A 129 -20.93 -3.83 7.99
CA GLU A 129 -19.93 -4.88 7.78
C GLU A 129 -20.35 -6.25 8.33
N ASP A 130 -21.02 -6.26 9.49
CA ASP A 130 -21.48 -7.48 10.17
C ASP A 130 -22.86 -7.97 9.69
N GLU A 131 -23.42 -7.38 8.63
CA GLU A 131 -24.74 -7.73 8.07
C GLU A 131 -25.89 -7.58 9.08
N ASN A 132 -25.71 -6.73 10.10
CA ASN A 132 -26.68 -6.51 11.16
C ASN A 132 -27.66 -5.39 10.79
N GLY A 133 -28.63 -5.71 9.93
CA GLY A 133 -29.62 -4.76 9.44
C GLY A 133 -30.46 -4.10 10.53
N GLU A 134 -30.80 -4.82 11.61
CA GLU A 134 -31.57 -4.26 12.73
C GLU A 134 -30.78 -3.17 13.46
N LEU A 135 -29.53 -3.46 13.82
CA LEU A 135 -28.67 -2.47 14.46
C LEU A 135 -28.37 -1.29 13.53
N TYR A 136 -28.20 -1.55 12.23
CA TYR A 136 -27.98 -0.49 11.25
C TYR A 136 -29.12 0.53 11.27
N GLN A 137 -30.39 0.07 11.22
CA GLN A 137 -31.54 0.96 11.28
C GLN A 137 -31.64 1.68 12.62
N GLU A 138 -31.43 0.99 13.74
CA GLU A 138 -31.47 1.58 15.09
C GLU A 138 -30.46 2.74 15.23
N VAL A 139 -29.21 2.51 14.83
CA VAL A 139 -28.13 3.50 14.93
C VAL A 139 -28.37 4.67 13.98
N LYS A 140 -28.84 4.39 12.76
CA LYS A 140 -29.25 5.41 11.80
C LYS A 140 -30.33 6.32 12.36
N GLU A 141 -31.38 5.78 12.96
CA GLU A 141 -32.46 6.57 13.58
C GLU A 141 -31.93 7.48 14.69
N LYS A 142 -30.97 7.01 15.49
CA LYS A 142 -30.30 7.82 16.52
C LYS A 142 -29.54 9.01 15.92
N ILE A 143 -28.76 8.79 14.85
CA ILE A 143 -28.02 9.86 14.13
C ILE A 143 -28.99 10.88 13.52
N VAL A 144 -30.09 10.40 12.93
CA VAL A 144 -31.12 11.24 12.32
C VAL A 144 -31.80 12.11 13.39
N THR A 145 -32.05 11.55 14.58
CA THR A 145 -32.69 12.27 15.69
C THR A 145 -31.77 13.31 16.33
N SER A 146 -30.45 13.13 16.29
CA SER A 146 -29.47 14.10 16.79
C SER A 146 -29.24 15.33 15.88
N ASN A 147 -30.16 15.60 14.93
CA ASN A 147 -30.12 16.72 13.98
C ASN A 147 -28.95 16.72 12.97
N GLU A 148 -28.33 15.57 12.72
CA GLU A 148 -27.28 15.40 11.69
C GLU A 148 -27.80 14.76 10.38
N LYS A 149 -29.10 14.92 10.09
CA LYS A 149 -29.79 14.24 8.98
C LYS A 149 -29.16 14.42 7.60
N ASP A 150 -28.44 15.52 7.39
CA ASP A 150 -27.85 15.89 6.09
C ASP A 150 -26.35 15.62 5.97
N SER A 151 -25.77 14.82 6.88
CA SER A 151 -24.35 14.48 6.75
C SER A 151 -24.12 13.68 5.46
N LEU A 152 -23.13 14.12 4.67
CA LEU A 152 -22.65 13.40 3.49
C LEU A 152 -22.25 11.96 3.85
N ILE A 153 -21.74 11.76 5.06
CA ILE A 153 -21.34 10.45 5.60
C ILE A 153 -22.53 9.51 5.69
N LEU A 154 -23.66 9.94 6.24
CA LEU A 154 -24.85 9.10 6.35
C LEU A 154 -25.35 8.67 4.96
N LYS A 155 -25.38 9.62 4.01
CA LYS A 155 -25.76 9.39 2.61
C LYS A 155 -24.87 8.36 1.92
N GLN A 156 -23.55 8.44 2.15
CA GLN A 156 -22.58 7.46 1.66
C GLN A 156 -22.81 6.07 2.26
N LEU A 157 -22.98 5.99 3.58
CA LEU A 157 -23.25 4.72 4.28
C LEU A 157 -24.56 4.08 3.81
N GLU A 158 -25.62 4.88 3.63
CA GLU A 158 -26.88 4.41 3.06
C GLU A 158 -26.70 3.83 1.66
N SER A 159 -25.96 4.50 0.79
CA SER A 159 -25.69 4.02 -0.58
C SER A 159 -25.06 2.62 -0.56
N ILE A 160 -24.07 2.43 0.31
CA ILE A 160 -23.35 1.17 0.43
C ILE A 160 -24.26 0.11 1.07
N TYR A 161 -25.05 0.46 2.09
CA TYR A 161 -26.03 -0.42 2.68
C TYR A 161 -27.02 -0.96 1.64
N TYR A 162 -27.54 -0.10 0.76
CA TYR A 162 -28.42 -0.53 -0.31
C TYR A 162 -27.71 -1.43 -1.33
N CYS A 163 -26.47 -1.08 -1.74
CA CYS A 163 -25.66 -1.94 -2.60
C CYS A 163 -25.44 -3.33 -1.97
N CYS A 164 -25.10 -3.38 -0.68
CA CYS A 164 -24.90 -4.63 0.05
C CYS A 164 -26.20 -5.41 0.26
N SER A 165 -27.37 -4.76 0.24
CA SER A 165 -28.68 -5.38 0.41
C SER A 165 -29.31 -5.87 -0.91
N GLY A 166 -28.60 -5.81 -2.03
CA GLY A 166 -29.15 -6.15 -3.35
C GLY A 166 -30.10 -5.12 -3.94
N ASN A 167 -30.24 -3.95 -3.29
CA ASN A 167 -31.15 -2.90 -3.69
C ASN A 167 -30.42 -1.84 -4.52
N ASN A 168 -30.51 -1.97 -5.85
CA ASN A 168 -29.97 -0.97 -6.75
C ASN A 168 -30.91 0.23 -6.88
N GLY A 169 -30.69 1.24 -6.05
CA GLY A 169 -31.34 2.54 -6.16
C GLY A 169 -30.60 3.48 -7.12
N ASP A 170 -31.34 4.40 -7.74
CA ASP A 170 -30.75 5.56 -8.42
C ASP A 170 -30.27 6.54 -7.34
N PHE A 171 -29.03 6.36 -6.89
CA PHE A 171 -28.43 7.22 -5.87
C PHE A 171 -28.04 8.57 -6.50
N LYS A 172 -28.75 9.62 -6.09
CA LYS A 172 -28.56 10.99 -6.57
C LYS A 172 -27.90 11.84 -5.50
N PHE A 173 -26.59 11.71 -5.35
CA PHE A 173 -25.83 12.66 -4.54
C PHE A 173 -25.09 13.61 -5.47
N ASN A 174 -25.36 14.91 -5.33
CA ASN A 174 -24.60 16.02 -5.91
C ASN A 174 -24.04 15.78 -7.33
N ARG A 175 -24.87 15.25 -8.24
CA ARG A 175 -24.41 14.92 -9.60
C ARG A 175 -23.90 16.15 -10.32
N THR A 176 -22.69 16.04 -10.83
CA THR A 176 -22.15 16.99 -11.80
C THR A 176 -22.62 16.63 -13.20
N LYS A 177 -22.45 17.55 -14.15
CA LYS A 177 -22.70 17.27 -15.58
C LYS A 177 -21.90 16.07 -16.09
N ASN A 178 -20.71 15.84 -15.56
CA ASN A 178 -19.89 14.69 -15.95
C ASN A 178 -20.41 13.39 -15.33
N ASP A 179 -21.03 13.44 -14.15
CA ASP A 179 -21.72 12.29 -13.58
C ASP A 179 -22.96 11.92 -14.39
N ASP A 180 -23.70 12.91 -14.91
CA ASP A 180 -24.84 12.64 -15.79
C ASP A 180 -24.39 12.00 -17.11
N LYS A 181 -23.33 12.53 -17.74
CA LYS A 181 -22.73 11.90 -18.94
C LYS A 181 -22.24 10.48 -18.66
N PHE A 182 -21.57 10.26 -17.52
CA PHE A 182 -21.10 8.93 -17.15
C PHE A 182 -22.25 7.98 -16.84
N SER A 183 -23.32 8.49 -16.22
CA SER A 183 -24.56 7.74 -15.99
C SER A 183 -25.18 7.29 -17.30
N GLU A 184 -25.34 8.18 -18.27
CA GLU A 184 -25.81 7.83 -19.62
C GLU A 184 -24.87 6.82 -20.30
N TYR A 185 -23.57 6.93 -20.06
CA TYR A 185 -22.59 6.02 -20.60
C TYR A 185 -22.62 4.62 -19.94
N ILE A 186 -22.93 4.47 -18.66
CA ILE A 186 -22.89 3.16 -17.96
C ILE A 186 -24.26 2.47 -17.89
N LYS A 187 -25.35 3.25 -17.84
CA LYS A 187 -26.70 2.74 -17.58
C LYS A 187 -27.08 1.62 -18.55
N SER A 188 -27.60 0.52 -17.99
CA SER A 188 -28.05 -0.67 -18.72
C SER A 188 -26.97 -1.39 -19.54
N LYS A 189 -25.69 -1.06 -19.40
CA LYS A 189 -24.59 -1.74 -20.08
C LYS A 189 -24.03 -2.91 -19.28
N LYS A 190 -23.47 -3.89 -19.99
CA LYS A 190 -22.64 -4.95 -19.42
C LYS A 190 -21.22 -4.43 -19.20
N VAL A 191 -20.76 -4.49 -17.96
CA VAL A 191 -19.47 -3.94 -17.56
C VAL A 191 -18.52 -5.06 -17.13
N ALA A 192 -17.34 -5.13 -17.75
CA ALA A 192 -16.25 -5.98 -17.27
C ALA A 192 -15.25 -5.13 -16.46
N ILE A 193 -14.92 -5.54 -15.24
CA ILE A 193 -13.85 -4.94 -14.43
C ILE A 193 -12.67 -5.91 -14.38
N ILE A 194 -11.48 -5.47 -14.81
CA ILE A 194 -10.30 -6.32 -14.88
C ILE A 194 -9.25 -5.85 -13.88
N ALA A 195 -8.92 -6.72 -12.93
CA ALA A 195 -7.85 -6.50 -11.98
C ALA A 195 -6.46 -6.80 -12.61
N PRO A 196 -5.38 -6.16 -12.11
CA PRO A 196 -4.05 -6.24 -12.70
C PRO A 196 -3.24 -7.48 -12.27
N THR A 197 -3.88 -8.65 -12.27
CA THR A 197 -3.30 -9.94 -11.85
C THR A 197 -2.97 -10.81 -13.06
N THR A 198 -1.79 -11.40 -13.15
CA THR A 198 -1.43 -12.39 -14.17
C THR A 198 -2.22 -13.67 -13.95
N VAL A 199 -2.81 -14.18 -15.02
CA VAL A 199 -3.62 -15.39 -15.02
C VAL A 199 -3.33 -16.19 -16.30
N ASN A 200 -3.60 -17.49 -16.24
CA ASN A 200 -3.55 -18.39 -17.39
C ASN A 200 -4.97 -18.85 -17.76
N LEU A 201 -5.92 -17.91 -17.80
CA LEU A 201 -7.32 -18.13 -18.16
C LEU A 201 -7.62 -17.47 -19.51
N VAL A 202 -8.41 -18.12 -20.37
CA VAL A 202 -8.67 -17.66 -21.74
C VAL A 202 -9.96 -16.84 -21.81
N ASP A 203 -10.00 -15.73 -21.06
CA ASP A 203 -11.23 -14.93 -20.88
C ASP A 203 -11.32 -13.74 -21.85
N ALA A 204 -10.32 -13.54 -22.72
CA ALA A 204 -10.21 -12.34 -23.55
C ALA A 204 -11.45 -12.06 -24.41
N ASN A 205 -12.00 -13.10 -25.05
CA ASN A 205 -13.18 -12.95 -25.90
C ASN A 205 -14.43 -12.55 -25.10
N GLU A 206 -14.61 -13.11 -23.91
CA GLU A 206 -15.74 -12.77 -23.05
C GLU A 206 -15.60 -11.33 -22.53
N ILE A 207 -14.40 -10.96 -22.07
CA ILE A 207 -14.09 -9.60 -21.61
C ILE A 207 -14.38 -8.57 -22.71
N ASP A 208 -13.84 -8.78 -23.91
CA ASP A 208 -13.99 -7.84 -25.02
C ASP A 208 -15.43 -7.79 -25.58
N SER A 209 -16.25 -8.81 -25.31
CA SER A 209 -17.67 -8.83 -25.65
C SER A 209 -18.54 -7.92 -24.77
N SER A 210 -18.03 -7.47 -23.62
CA SER A 210 -18.76 -6.55 -22.74
C SER A 210 -18.92 -5.19 -23.39
N ASP A 211 -20.01 -4.48 -23.10
CA ASP A 211 -20.25 -3.16 -23.68
C ASP A 211 -19.17 -2.16 -23.23
N VAL A 212 -18.81 -2.20 -21.95
CA VAL A 212 -17.79 -1.36 -21.31
C VAL A 212 -16.75 -2.23 -20.62
N VAL A 213 -15.48 -1.94 -20.90
CA VAL A 213 -14.35 -2.57 -20.22
C VAL A 213 -13.64 -1.57 -19.31
N VAL A 214 -13.61 -1.86 -18.02
CA VAL A 214 -13.00 -1.06 -16.95
C VAL A 214 -11.67 -1.70 -16.53
N ARG A 215 -10.58 -0.94 -16.63
CA ARG A 215 -9.29 -1.33 -16.05
C ARG A 215 -8.91 -0.41 -14.90
N LEU A 216 -8.20 -0.95 -13.93
CA LEU A 216 -7.63 -0.14 -12.86
C LEU A 216 -6.29 0.44 -13.34
N ASN A 217 -5.93 1.65 -12.92
CA ASN A 217 -4.65 2.34 -13.18
C ASN A 217 -4.07 2.17 -14.61
N TYR A 218 -4.88 2.24 -15.66
CA TYR A 218 -4.45 2.06 -17.06
C TYR A 218 -3.71 3.31 -17.57
N SER A 219 -2.40 3.40 -17.34
CA SER A 219 -1.60 4.60 -17.60
C SER A 219 -1.01 4.69 -19.02
N SER A 220 -0.94 3.58 -19.75
CA SER A 220 -0.36 3.53 -21.10
C SER A 220 -1.12 2.53 -21.98
N SER A 221 -1.16 2.79 -23.29
CA SER A 221 -1.85 1.90 -24.24
C SER A 221 -1.32 0.47 -24.18
N GLY A 222 -2.21 -0.50 -24.17
CA GLY A 222 -1.94 -1.93 -24.00
C GLY A 222 -1.56 -2.37 -22.58
N GLN A 223 -1.51 -1.48 -21.59
CA GLN A 223 -1.06 -1.84 -20.23
C GLN A 223 -1.99 -2.88 -19.58
N GLY A 224 -1.46 -4.07 -19.30
CA GLY A 224 -2.23 -5.15 -18.69
C GLY A 224 -3.31 -5.73 -19.60
N CYS A 225 -3.28 -5.41 -20.91
CA CYS A 225 -4.04 -6.09 -21.94
C CYS A 225 -3.30 -7.36 -22.39
N ASP A 226 -4.06 -8.38 -22.78
CA ASP A 226 -3.54 -9.65 -23.27
C ASP A 226 -4.58 -10.25 -24.21
N PRO A 227 -4.29 -10.43 -25.52
CA PRO A 227 -5.27 -10.90 -26.49
C PRO A 227 -5.77 -12.33 -26.20
N LEU A 228 -5.06 -13.12 -25.39
CA LEU A 228 -5.52 -14.46 -25.00
C LEU A 228 -6.28 -14.42 -23.69
N ASN A 229 -5.72 -13.74 -22.68
CA ASN A 229 -6.22 -13.89 -21.31
C ASN A 229 -7.13 -12.76 -20.84
N LYS A 230 -6.91 -11.51 -21.29
CA LYS A 230 -7.51 -10.30 -20.68
C LYS A 230 -8.25 -9.38 -21.63
N GLY A 231 -8.25 -9.70 -22.91
CA GLY A 231 -8.79 -8.84 -23.95
C GLY A 231 -7.88 -7.65 -24.24
N LEU A 232 -8.23 -6.93 -25.30
CA LEU A 232 -7.55 -5.70 -25.73
C LEU A 232 -8.40 -4.46 -25.51
N LYS A 233 -9.72 -4.61 -25.35
CA LYS A 233 -10.65 -3.50 -25.14
C LYS A 233 -10.40 -2.87 -23.77
N THR A 234 -10.44 -1.53 -23.74
CA THR A 234 -10.43 -0.72 -22.53
C THR A 234 -11.19 0.57 -22.83
N ASN A 235 -12.23 0.86 -22.06
CA ASN A 235 -13.07 2.05 -22.24
C ASN A 235 -12.92 3.02 -21.08
N VAL A 236 -12.83 2.51 -19.85
CA VAL A 236 -12.81 3.31 -18.64
C VAL A 236 -11.61 2.92 -17.80
N SER A 237 -10.95 3.91 -17.19
CA SER A 237 -9.92 3.64 -16.19
C SER A 237 -10.15 4.40 -14.89
N TYR A 238 -10.08 3.66 -13.78
CA TYR A 238 -10.08 4.22 -12.43
C TYR A 238 -8.64 4.41 -11.95
N TYR A 239 -8.30 5.64 -11.53
CA TYR A 239 -6.95 5.99 -11.10
C TYR A 239 -6.88 6.36 -9.63
N ASN A 240 -5.84 5.86 -8.96
CA ASN A 240 -5.41 6.41 -7.69
C ASN A 240 -4.52 7.65 -7.90
N ASN A 241 -4.22 8.37 -6.80
CA ASN A 241 -3.40 9.58 -6.85
C ASN A 241 -1.96 9.33 -7.32
N ILE A 242 -1.42 8.12 -7.11
CA ILE A 242 -0.06 7.76 -7.53
C ILE A 242 0.01 7.70 -9.05
N THR A 243 -0.93 6.99 -9.68
CA THR A 243 -0.99 6.85 -11.14
C THR A 243 -1.33 8.18 -11.81
N MET A 244 -2.17 9.01 -11.22
CA MET A 244 -2.39 10.37 -11.73
C MET A 244 -1.14 11.23 -11.65
N GLY A 245 -0.36 11.11 -10.56
CA GLY A 245 0.95 11.76 -10.46
C GLY A 245 1.89 11.33 -11.59
N LYS A 246 1.92 10.02 -11.89
CA LYS A 246 2.69 9.44 -13.01
C LYS A 246 2.24 10.00 -14.37
N ILE A 247 0.94 10.00 -14.64
CA ILE A 247 0.38 10.54 -15.91
C ILE A 247 0.80 12.00 -16.09
N ASN A 248 0.74 12.80 -15.04
CA ASN A 248 1.17 14.19 -15.09
C ASN A 248 2.69 14.34 -15.33
N SER A 249 3.52 13.53 -14.67
CA SER A 249 4.98 13.67 -14.74
C SER A 249 5.63 13.00 -15.95
N GLU A 250 5.10 11.86 -16.39
CA GLU A 250 5.70 11.00 -17.44
C GLU A 250 4.97 11.12 -18.78
N HIS A 251 3.67 11.46 -18.76
CA HIS A 251 2.84 11.54 -19.95
C HIS A 251 2.29 12.95 -20.21
N ASN A 252 2.80 13.97 -19.51
CA ASN A 252 2.36 15.37 -19.64
C ASN A 252 0.84 15.56 -19.47
N GLY A 253 0.22 14.76 -18.60
CA GLY A 253 -1.23 14.79 -18.38
C GLY A 253 -2.06 14.12 -19.49
N LEU A 254 -1.42 13.45 -20.45
CA LEU A 254 -2.10 12.71 -21.50
C LEU A 254 -2.39 11.28 -21.04
N VAL A 255 -3.62 10.84 -21.27
CA VAL A 255 -4.07 9.46 -21.03
C VAL A 255 -4.21 8.71 -22.36
N PRO A 256 -4.26 7.37 -22.35
CA PRO A 256 -4.43 6.57 -23.56
C PRO A 256 -5.65 6.97 -24.39
N GLU A 257 -5.50 6.95 -25.71
CA GLU A 257 -6.50 7.52 -26.61
C GLU A 257 -7.79 6.69 -26.68
N GLU A 258 -7.70 5.39 -26.41
CA GLU A 258 -8.80 4.43 -26.40
C GLU A 258 -9.78 4.61 -25.24
N LEU A 259 -9.45 5.43 -24.24
CA LEU A 259 -10.35 5.67 -23.11
C LEU A 259 -11.50 6.61 -23.51
N ASP A 260 -12.72 6.20 -23.20
CA ASP A 260 -13.92 7.04 -23.27
C ASP A 260 -14.03 7.91 -22.01
N PHE A 261 -13.72 7.33 -20.84
CA PHE A 261 -13.78 8.02 -19.55
C PHE A 261 -12.55 7.76 -18.68
N VAL A 262 -12.18 8.78 -17.92
CA VAL A 262 -11.19 8.71 -16.85
C VAL A 262 -11.86 9.02 -15.52
N VAL A 263 -11.75 8.10 -14.55
CA VAL A 263 -12.32 8.27 -13.22
C VAL A 263 -11.20 8.47 -12.19
N THR A 264 -11.26 9.57 -11.44
CA THR A 264 -10.22 9.99 -10.49
C THR A 264 -10.79 10.30 -9.11
N LYS A 265 -9.97 10.17 -8.05
CA LYS A 265 -10.41 10.53 -6.68
C LYS A 265 -10.62 12.03 -6.44
N ARG A 266 -10.21 12.87 -7.38
CA ARG A 266 -10.31 14.32 -7.32
C ARG A 266 -10.64 14.85 -8.71
N PRO A 267 -11.34 15.99 -8.83
CA PRO A 267 -11.54 16.63 -10.12
C PRO A 267 -10.20 16.91 -10.82
N VAL A 268 -10.06 16.42 -12.06
CA VAL A 268 -8.91 16.68 -12.92
C VAL A 268 -9.46 16.95 -14.33
N GLU A 269 -8.92 17.98 -14.98
CA GLU A 269 -9.15 18.21 -16.41
C GLU A 269 -8.05 17.51 -17.20
N LEU A 270 -8.45 16.62 -18.10
CA LEU A 270 -7.53 15.94 -19.01
C LEU A 270 -7.90 16.34 -20.43
N ASN A 271 -6.90 16.73 -21.21
CA ASN A 271 -7.12 17.24 -22.56
C ASN A 271 -7.78 16.17 -23.44
N GLY A 272 -8.98 16.47 -23.92
CA GLY A 272 -9.68 15.67 -24.91
C GLY A 272 -10.39 14.43 -24.39
N ARG A 273 -10.55 14.24 -23.07
CA ARG A 273 -11.22 13.07 -22.50
C ARG A 273 -12.25 13.47 -21.46
N ASP A 274 -13.39 12.77 -21.42
CA ASP A 274 -14.38 12.99 -20.39
C ASP A 274 -13.83 12.46 -19.04
N THR A 275 -13.88 13.31 -18.02
CA THR A 275 -13.36 12.98 -16.68
C THR A 275 -14.48 13.00 -15.65
N LYS A 276 -14.44 12.05 -14.72
CA LYS A 276 -15.37 11.95 -13.60
C LYS A 276 -14.59 11.87 -12.28
N CYS A 277 -15.12 12.51 -11.24
CA CYS A 277 -14.64 12.26 -9.89
C CYS A 277 -15.37 11.03 -9.32
N SER A 278 -14.64 10.02 -8.86
CA SER A 278 -15.26 8.89 -8.13
C SER A 278 -15.82 9.39 -6.80
N GLU A 279 -16.96 8.84 -6.39
CA GLU A 279 -17.41 9.04 -5.02
C GLU A 279 -16.51 8.32 -4.02
N SER A 280 -16.39 8.88 -2.82
CA SER A 280 -15.59 8.29 -1.75
C SER A 280 -16.48 7.49 -0.82
N PHE A 281 -16.30 6.16 -0.81
CA PHE A 281 -17.04 5.25 0.05
C PHE A 281 -16.33 4.90 1.36
N ASP A 282 -15.16 5.51 1.61
CA ASP A 282 -14.29 5.23 2.77
C ASP A 282 -14.97 5.29 4.15
N SER A 283 -16.14 5.94 4.27
CA SER A 283 -16.93 6.02 5.51
C SER A 283 -17.55 4.69 5.94
N ALA A 284 -17.70 3.71 5.04
CA ALA A 284 -18.15 2.36 5.39
C ALA A 284 -17.08 1.45 6.00
N LEU A 285 -15.82 1.90 6.03
CA LEU A 285 -14.75 1.14 6.66
C LEU A 285 -14.51 1.67 8.08
N LEU A 286 -14.20 0.76 9.00
CA LEU A 286 -13.80 1.12 10.38
C LEU A 286 -12.50 1.93 10.40
N ASN A 287 -11.61 1.66 9.42
CA ASN A 287 -10.39 2.42 9.21
C ASN A 287 -10.03 2.50 7.72
N GLY A 288 -9.20 3.48 7.37
CA GLY A 288 -8.57 3.50 6.05
C GLY A 288 -9.50 3.92 4.91
N ALA A 289 -9.23 3.38 3.73
CA ALA A 289 -9.87 3.73 2.48
C ALA A 289 -9.99 2.53 1.57
N PHE A 290 -11.02 2.47 0.73
CA PHE A 290 -11.14 1.37 -0.22
C PHE A 290 -9.95 1.31 -1.20
N ASN A 291 -9.56 0.09 -1.58
CA ASN A 291 -8.72 -0.11 -2.76
C ASN A 291 -9.49 0.25 -4.03
N LEU A 292 -8.81 0.26 -5.19
CA LEU A 292 -9.43 0.67 -6.44
C LEU A 292 -10.56 -0.24 -6.90
N LEU A 293 -10.45 -1.56 -6.70
CA LEU A 293 -11.50 -2.49 -7.11
C LEU A 293 -12.84 -2.22 -6.39
N PRO A 294 -12.91 -2.25 -5.04
CA PRO A 294 -14.17 -1.95 -4.36
C PRO A 294 -14.66 -0.53 -4.66
N ASN A 295 -13.77 0.47 -4.75
CA ASN A 295 -14.19 1.82 -5.15
C ASN A 295 -14.84 1.83 -6.55
N ALA A 296 -14.26 1.15 -7.53
CA ALA A 296 -14.82 1.08 -8.87
C ALA A 296 -16.17 0.35 -8.87
N LEU A 297 -16.29 -0.76 -8.14
CA LEU A 297 -17.55 -1.49 -8.02
C LEU A 297 -18.66 -0.62 -7.43
N PHE A 298 -18.43 -0.03 -6.26
CA PHE A 298 -19.42 0.82 -5.61
C PHE A 298 -19.78 2.04 -6.47
N ASP A 299 -18.80 2.69 -7.10
CA ASP A 299 -19.04 3.84 -7.98
C ASP A 299 -19.89 3.44 -9.20
N LEU A 300 -19.62 2.29 -9.83
CA LEU A 300 -20.38 1.80 -10.99
C LEU A 300 -21.82 1.42 -10.62
N LEU A 301 -22.07 0.82 -9.46
CA LEU A 301 -23.41 0.45 -9.01
C LEU A 301 -24.34 1.66 -8.89
N MET A 302 -23.80 2.86 -8.64
CA MET A 302 -24.56 4.12 -8.60
C MET A 302 -25.19 4.50 -9.95
N PHE A 303 -24.76 3.86 -11.05
CA PHE A 303 -25.18 4.19 -12.42
C PHE A 303 -26.01 3.08 -13.09
N SER A 304 -26.46 2.10 -12.30
CA SER A 304 -27.38 1.03 -12.74
C SER A 304 -26.95 0.32 -14.03
N PRO A 305 -25.75 -0.29 -14.08
CA PRO A 305 -25.39 -1.21 -15.17
C PRO A 305 -26.35 -2.40 -15.21
N SER A 306 -26.50 -3.04 -16.37
CA SER A 306 -27.34 -4.25 -16.48
C SER A 306 -26.64 -5.49 -15.91
N GLU A 307 -25.32 -5.50 -15.93
CA GLU A 307 -24.47 -6.59 -15.47
C GLU A 307 -23.08 -6.05 -15.13
N ILE A 308 -22.46 -6.55 -14.06
CA ILE A 308 -21.04 -6.33 -13.78
C ILE A 308 -20.36 -7.70 -13.67
N LYS A 309 -19.28 -7.92 -14.41
CA LYS A 309 -18.41 -9.09 -14.27
C LYS A 309 -17.02 -8.65 -13.82
N ILE A 310 -16.50 -9.24 -12.74
CA ILE A 310 -15.18 -8.94 -12.20
C ILE A 310 -14.22 -10.09 -12.50
N TYR A 311 -13.11 -9.77 -13.16
CA TYR A 311 -12.10 -10.71 -13.60
C TYR A 311 -10.77 -10.50 -12.91
N HIS A 312 -10.10 -11.62 -12.62
CA HIS A 312 -8.71 -11.77 -12.26
C HIS A 312 -8.33 -11.00 -10.99
N SER A 313 -9.22 -10.95 -10.00
CA SER A 313 -8.89 -10.33 -8.72
C SER A 313 -8.65 -11.36 -7.64
N ASP A 314 -7.47 -11.32 -7.04
CA ASP A 314 -7.14 -12.06 -5.82
C ASP A 314 -7.26 -11.18 -4.57
N MET A 315 -7.90 -10.00 -4.68
CA MET A 315 -7.94 -8.95 -3.65
C MET A 315 -6.56 -8.63 -3.03
N GLN A 316 -5.50 -8.72 -3.83
CA GLN A 316 -4.10 -8.47 -3.43
C GLN A 316 -3.49 -9.57 -2.55
N ILE A 317 -4.05 -10.78 -2.45
CA ILE A 317 -3.46 -11.87 -1.66
C ILE A 317 -2.07 -12.28 -2.17
N LYS A 318 -1.87 -12.39 -3.50
CA LYS A 318 -0.66 -12.97 -4.10
C LYS A 318 0.16 -11.90 -4.83
N PRO A 319 1.14 -11.26 -4.16
CA PRO A 319 2.03 -10.29 -4.81
C PRO A 319 2.71 -10.79 -6.07
N SER A 320 3.04 -12.08 -6.11
CA SER A 320 3.73 -12.74 -7.23
C SER A 320 2.89 -12.80 -8.51
N LEU A 321 1.57 -12.66 -8.41
CA LEU A 321 0.69 -12.62 -9.57
C LEU A 321 0.49 -11.21 -10.11
N ARG A 322 1.25 -10.19 -9.69
CA ARG A 322 1.08 -8.84 -10.25
C ARG A 322 1.69 -8.77 -11.64
N VAL A 323 1.03 -8.05 -12.55
CA VAL A 323 1.57 -7.79 -13.89
C VAL A 323 2.91 -7.05 -13.77
N ALA A 324 3.97 -7.63 -14.32
CA ALA A 324 5.30 -7.01 -14.31
C ALA A 324 5.27 -5.63 -14.99
N LYS A 325 5.98 -4.66 -14.41
CA LYS A 325 6.05 -3.26 -14.91
C LYS A 325 4.70 -2.54 -14.96
N TYR A 326 3.69 -3.04 -14.26
CA TYR A 326 2.43 -2.33 -14.10
C TYR A 326 2.61 -1.02 -13.32
N TYR A 327 3.63 -0.96 -12.45
CA TYR A 327 4.11 0.27 -11.83
C TYR A 327 5.38 0.78 -12.53
N ALA A 328 5.66 2.09 -12.42
CA ALA A 328 6.84 2.73 -13.01
C ALA A 328 8.13 1.96 -12.67
N GLU A 329 9.11 1.89 -13.57
CA GLU A 329 10.27 0.98 -13.47
C GLU A 329 11.04 1.09 -12.14
N LYS A 330 11.15 2.30 -11.57
CA LYS A 330 11.79 2.58 -10.27
C LYS A 330 10.86 2.46 -9.06
N SER A 331 9.64 1.98 -9.25
CA SER A 331 8.69 1.83 -8.17
C SER A 331 9.17 0.75 -7.22
N VAL A 332 9.04 1.02 -5.92
CA VAL A 332 9.18 0.01 -4.87
C VAL A 332 8.24 -1.19 -5.11
N PHE A 333 7.21 -1.01 -5.96
CA PHE A 333 6.29 -2.07 -6.32
C PHE A 333 6.80 -3.07 -7.38
N ASN A 334 8.00 -2.87 -7.92
CA ASN A 334 8.62 -3.77 -8.90
C ASN A 334 9.76 -4.65 -8.31
N ASP A 335 10.16 -4.43 -7.06
CA ASP A 335 11.12 -5.27 -6.33
C ASP A 335 10.34 -6.16 -5.37
N ASP A 336 10.32 -7.48 -5.57
CA ASP A 336 9.46 -8.40 -4.82
C ASP A 336 9.52 -8.23 -3.28
N GLU A 337 10.70 -8.00 -2.70
CA GLU A 337 10.86 -7.96 -1.25
C GLU A 337 10.61 -6.56 -0.67
N LEU A 338 11.11 -5.51 -1.34
CA LEU A 338 10.75 -4.14 -0.98
C LEU A 338 9.25 -3.89 -1.18
N HIS A 339 8.68 -4.48 -2.23
CA HIS A 339 7.26 -4.46 -2.53
C HIS A 339 6.44 -5.08 -1.43
N LYS A 340 6.74 -6.31 -1.00
CA LYS A 340 6.02 -6.94 0.12
C LYS A 340 5.98 -6.05 1.35
N LYS A 341 7.12 -5.46 1.73
CA LYS A 341 7.21 -4.53 2.85
C LYS A 341 6.42 -3.23 2.63
N HIS A 342 6.57 -2.59 1.47
CA HIS A 342 5.88 -1.35 1.16
C HIS A 342 4.37 -1.53 1.01
N VAL A 343 3.95 -2.64 0.42
CA VAL A 343 2.54 -2.99 0.26
C VAL A 343 1.92 -3.34 1.61
N ALA A 344 2.60 -4.08 2.48
CA ALA A 344 2.13 -4.31 3.86
C ALA A 344 1.84 -2.98 4.58
N LYS A 345 2.75 -2.01 4.44
CA LYS A 345 2.52 -0.64 4.95
C LYS A 345 1.32 0.04 4.28
N SER A 346 1.08 -0.17 2.99
CA SER A 346 -0.08 0.40 2.30
C SER A 346 -1.41 -0.20 2.76
N PHE A 347 -1.47 -1.49 3.13
CA PHE A 347 -2.72 -2.09 3.63
C PHE A 347 -3.23 -1.45 4.92
N SER A 348 -2.33 -0.93 5.76
CA SER A 348 -2.71 -0.26 7.01
C SER A 348 -3.67 0.93 6.79
N VAL A 349 -3.59 1.58 5.62
CA VAL A 349 -4.48 2.69 5.25
C VAL A 349 -5.69 2.22 4.45
N HIS A 350 -5.89 0.91 4.29
CA HIS A 350 -6.92 0.33 3.44
C HIS A 350 -7.93 -0.56 4.16
N ASP A 351 -7.67 -1.07 5.37
CA ASP A 351 -8.58 -2.01 6.07
C ASP A 351 -9.09 -3.14 5.16
N PRO A 352 -8.19 -4.05 4.73
CA PRO A 352 -8.53 -5.11 3.77
C PRO A 352 -9.64 -6.04 4.25
N PHE A 353 -9.93 -6.09 5.56
CA PHE A 353 -10.95 -6.95 6.15
C PHE A 353 -12.35 -6.39 5.92
N GLY A 354 -12.56 -5.10 6.22
CA GLY A 354 -13.83 -4.44 5.87
C GLY A 354 -14.11 -4.46 4.37
N GLN A 355 -13.06 -4.31 3.54
CA GLN A 355 -13.22 -4.44 2.09
C GLN A 355 -13.65 -5.84 1.66
N HIS A 356 -13.08 -6.89 2.26
CA HIS A 356 -13.43 -8.28 1.96
C HIS A 356 -14.89 -8.55 2.32
N SER A 357 -15.32 -8.21 3.54
CA SER A 357 -16.70 -8.38 4.00
C SER A 357 -17.70 -7.68 3.09
N LEU A 358 -17.49 -6.40 2.79
CA LEU A 358 -18.42 -5.61 1.98
C LEU A 358 -18.44 -6.08 0.52
N MET A 359 -17.29 -6.44 -0.06
CA MET A 359 -17.24 -7.04 -1.40
C MET A 359 -18.02 -8.36 -1.46
N ARG A 360 -17.87 -9.22 -0.45
CA ARG A 360 -18.59 -10.49 -0.36
C ARG A 360 -20.10 -10.26 -0.32
N GLN A 361 -20.57 -9.40 0.58
CA GLN A 361 -22.00 -9.05 0.69
C GLN A 361 -22.57 -8.54 -0.63
N VAL A 362 -21.88 -7.60 -1.29
CA VAL A 362 -22.33 -7.04 -2.56
C VAL A 362 -22.42 -8.13 -3.63
N VAL A 363 -21.43 -9.02 -3.74
CA VAL A 363 -21.45 -10.09 -4.75
C VAL A 363 -22.55 -11.11 -4.44
N GLU A 364 -22.74 -11.49 -3.18
CA GLU A 364 -23.73 -12.52 -2.78
C GLU A 364 -25.17 -12.03 -2.89
N ASN A 365 -25.43 -10.76 -2.60
CA ASN A 365 -26.79 -10.22 -2.56
C ASN A 365 -27.25 -9.58 -3.89
N ASN A 366 -26.42 -9.58 -4.93
CA ASN A 366 -26.74 -8.98 -6.22
C ASN A 366 -26.63 -9.99 -7.38
N GLU A 367 -27.78 -10.39 -7.93
CA GLU A 367 -27.85 -11.41 -9.01
C GLU A 367 -27.20 -11.00 -10.34
N HIS A 368 -26.92 -9.71 -10.53
CA HIS A 368 -26.33 -9.15 -11.75
C HIS A 368 -24.82 -8.86 -11.61
N ILE A 369 -24.21 -9.24 -10.48
CA ILE A 369 -22.76 -9.14 -10.26
C ILE A 369 -22.19 -10.56 -10.30
N PHE A 370 -21.29 -10.78 -11.25
CA PHE A 370 -20.58 -12.05 -11.40
C PHE A 370 -19.10 -11.84 -11.14
N VAL A 371 -18.47 -12.88 -10.59
CA VAL A 371 -17.03 -12.91 -10.32
C VAL A 371 -16.44 -14.19 -10.89
N ASP A 372 -15.20 -14.14 -11.34
CA ASP A 372 -14.47 -15.33 -11.78
C ASP A 372 -14.13 -16.26 -10.60
N ASP A 373 -13.64 -17.47 -10.91
CA ASP A 373 -13.27 -18.45 -9.90
C ASP A 373 -12.18 -17.93 -8.96
N MET A 374 -11.28 -17.07 -9.44
CA MET A 374 -10.22 -16.49 -8.62
C MET A 374 -10.81 -15.64 -7.49
N LEU A 375 -11.65 -14.65 -7.82
CA LEU A 375 -12.24 -13.79 -6.82
C LEU A 375 -13.27 -14.53 -5.97
N LYS A 376 -14.05 -15.45 -6.57
CA LYS A 376 -14.98 -16.31 -5.84
C LYS A 376 -14.28 -17.09 -4.72
N ASN A 377 -13.14 -17.69 -5.02
CA ASN A 377 -12.35 -18.42 -4.02
C ASN A 377 -11.90 -17.50 -2.88
N VAL A 378 -11.52 -16.25 -3.17
CA VAL A 378 -11.14 -15.27 -2.14
C VAL A 378 -12.34 -14.86 -1.28
N LEU A 379 -13.48 -14.55 -1.89
CA LEU A 379 -14.68 -14.12 -1.17
C LEU A 379 -15.28 -15.26 -0.32
N SER A 380 -15.04 -16.52 -0.69
CA SER A 380 -15.46 -17.69 0.09
C SER A 380 -14.63 -17.94 1.36
N MET A 381 -13.47 -17.29 1.51
CA MET A 381 -12.65 -17.41 2.71
C MET A 381 -13.33 -16.75 3.91
N THR A 382 -13.15 -17.32 5.09
CA THR A 382 -13.36 -16.58 6.33
C THR A 382 -12.35 -15.44 6.44
N LEU A 383 -12.67 -14.36 7.16
CA LEU A 383 -11.74 -13.25 7.38
C LEU A 383 -10.42 -13.71 8.04
N GLN A 384 -10.48 -14.72 8.92
CA GLN A 384 -9.30 -15.31 9.55
C GLN A 384 -8.40 -16.03 8.53
N GLU A 385 -8.99 -16.81 7.61
CA GLU A 385 -8.25 -17.47 6.53
C GLU A 385 -7.65 -16.43 5.57
N TYR A 386 -8.43 -15.41 5.21
CA TYR A 386 -7.97 -14.31 4.37
C TYR A 386 -6.79 -13.55 5.02
N ALA A 387 -6.87 -13.24 6.31
CA ALA A 387 -5.79 -12.61 7.07
C ALA A 387 -4.54 -13.49 7.15
N PHE A 388 -4.72 -14.81 7.31
CA PHE A 388 -3.63 -15.77 7.30
C PHE A 388 -2.95 -15.82 5.92
N GLU A 389 -3.71 -15.91 4.83
CA GLU A 389 -3.19 -15.91 3.46
C GLU A 389 -2.43 -14.63 3.13
N LEU A 390 -2.95 -13.46 3.52
CA LEU A 390 -2.21 -12.20 3.40
C LEU A 390 -0.89 -12.26 4.17
N THR A 391 -0.88 -12.81 5.38
CA THR A 391 0.36 -12.90 6.18
C THR A 391 1.40 -13.79 5.52
N GLU A 392 1.00 -14.96 5.02
CA GLU A 392 1.95 -15.91 4.43
C GLU A 392 2.49 -15.42 3.08
N ASN A 393 1.66 -14.79 2.25
CA ASN A 393 2.10 -14.31 0.93
C ASN A 393 2.96 -13.03 0.99
N TYR A 394 2.80 -12.21 2.03
CA TYR A 394 3.60 -11.01 2.26
C TYR A 394 4.78 -11.21 3.21
N LYS A 395 4.91 -12.40 3.79
CA LYS A 395 6.09 -12.75 4.57
C LYS A 395 7.34 -12.69 3.68
N PRO A 396 8.38 -11.95 4.09
CA PRO A 396 9.67 -11.97 3.40
C PRO A 396 10.24 -13.37 3.38
N ASP A 397 10.81 -13.78 2.25
CA ASP A 397 11.57 -15.03 2.19
C ASP A 397 12.94 -14.76 2.83
N GLU A 398 13.19 -15.34 4.01
CA GLU A 398 14.42 -15.08 4.77
C GLU A 398 15.68 -15.42 3.96
N SER A 399 15.63 -16.47 3.15
CA SER A 399 16.74 -16.90 2.31
C SER A 399 17.06 -15.86 1.24
N LYS A 400 16.03 -15.29 0.59
CA LYS A 400 16.19 -14.23 -0.41
C LYS A 400 16.62 -12.91 0.24
N SER A 401 16.09 -12.59 1.42
CA SER A 401 16.46 -11.38 2.15
C SER A 401 17.96 -11.38 2.51
N GLU A 402 18.50 -12.52 2.94
CA GLU A 402 19.93 -12.67 3.19
C GLU A 402 20.77 -12.56 1.91
N MET A 403 20.33 -13.18 0.81
CA MET A 403 21.00 -13.04 -0.49
C MET A 403 21.05 -11.58 -0.97
N VAL A 404 19.94 -10.84 -0.88
CA VAL A 404 19.90 -9.42 -1.28
C VAL A 404 20.84 -8.56 -0.42
N LYS A 405 20.91 -8.83 0.89
CA LYS A 405 21.88 -8.15 1.78
C LYS A 405 23.32 -8.46 1.39
N LEU A 406 23.59 -9.71 1.04
CA LEU A 406 24.91 -10.17 0.60
C LEU A 406 25.31 -9.51 -0.74
N ASP A 407 24.40 -9.45 -1.70
CA ASP A 407 24.61 -8.80 -3.00
C ASP A 407 24.86 -7.29 -2.85
N LYS A 408 24.09 -6.63 -1.97
CA LYS A 408 24.32 -5.21 -1.66
C LYS A 408 25.69 -4.99 -1.02
N LEU A 409 26.06 -5.82 -0.03
CA LEU A 409 27.36 -5.75 0.61
C LEU A 409 28.51 -5.99 -0.39
N ASN A 410 28.34 -6.96 -1.30
CA ASN A 410 29.30 -7.24 -2.37
C ASN A 410 29.42 -6.06 -3.35
N SER A 411 28.33 -5.40 -3.69
CA SER A 411 28.34 -4.18 -4.53
C SER A 411 29.08 -3.03 -3.84
N GLU A 412 28.79 -2.78 -2.56
CA GLU A 412 29.47 -1.75 -1.76
C GLU A 412 30.98 -2.07 -1.58
N LEU A 413 31.34 -3.34 -1.42
CA LEU A 413 32.74 -3.78 -1.38
C LEU A 413 33.43 -3.55 -2.72
N SER A 414 32.78 -3.89 -3.84
CA SER A 414 33.29 -3.65 -5.19
C SER A 414 33.54 -2.16 -5.47
N GLU A 415 32.65 -1.27 -5.02
CA GLU A 415 32.86 0.18 -5.10
C GLU A 415 34.04 0.64 -4.25
N LYS A 416 34.19 0.13 -3.02
CA LYS A 416 35.34 0.44 -2.17
C LYS A 416 36.65 -0.06 -2.77
N ASP A 417 36.68 -1.24 -3.38
CA ASP A 417 37.86 -1.78 -4.06
C ASP A 417 38.28 -0.94 -5.26
N LYS A 418 37.32 -0.40 -6.02
CA LYS A 418 37.60 0.58 -7.09
C LYS A 418 38.23 1.85 -6.53
N VAL A 419 37.74 2.35 -5.40
CA VAL A 419 38.31 3.53 -4.73
C VAL A 419 39.73 3.24 -4.23
N ILE A 420 39.97 2.09 -3.59
CA ILE A 420 41.30 1.67 -3.12
C ILE A 420 42.26 1.54 -4.31
N SER A 421 41.87 0.82 -5.35
CA SER A 421 42.67 0.67 -6.58
C SER A 421 43.05 2.03 -7.19
N SER A 422 42.11 2.99 -7.20
CA SER A 422 42.39 4.35 -7.68
C SER A 422 43.39 5.11 -6.78
N LYS A 423 43.37 4.88 -5.47
CA LYS A 423 44.32 5.45 -4.51
C LYS A 423 45.71 4.82 -4.67
N ASP A 424 45.78 3.50 -4.86
CA ASP A 424 47.05 2.80 -5.08
C ASP A 424 47.75 3.26 -6.37
N LEU A 425 46.97 3.49 -7.44
CA LEU A 425 47.50 4.10 -8.67
C LEU A 425 48.05 5.52 -8.43
N LYS A 426 47.38 6.32 -7.60
CA LYS A 426 47.88 7.66 -7.21
C LYS A 426 49.15 7.58 -6.38
N ILE A 427 49.22 6.66 -5.41
CA ILE A 427 50.42 6.43 -4.58
C ILE A 427 51.59 6.00 -5.47
N LYS A 428 51.40 5.04 -6.36
CA LYS A 428 52.42 4.58 -7.31
C LYS A 428 52.95 5.72 -8.19
N SER A 429 52.06 6.58 -8.70
CA SER A 429 52.44 7.77 -9.46
C SER A 429 53.27 8.77 -8.64
N GLN A 430 52.93 8.96 -7.36
CA GLN A 430 53.71 9.80 -6.45
C GLN A 430 55.09 9.19 -6.15
N ASP A 431 55.18 7.89 -5.93
CA ASP A 431 56.44 7.18 -5.72
C ASP A 431 57.38 7.30 -6.93
N ASP A 432 56.84 7.16 -8.14
CA ASP A 432 57.62 7.32 -9.37
C ASP A 432 58.12 8.78 -9.54
N LYS A 433 57.30 9.76 -9.15
CA LYS A 433 57.72 11.17 -9.09
C LYS A 433 58.84 11.39 -8.07
N ILE A 434 58.75 10.79 -6.88
CA ILE A 434 59.79 10.85 -5.84
C ILE A 434 61.10 10.21 -6.35
N LYS A 435 61.03 9.03 -6.98
CA LYS A 435 62.20 8.37 -7.58
C LYS A 435 62.87 9.24 -8.64
N SER A 436 62.08 9.88 -9.52
CA SER A 436 62.57 10.81 -10.54
C SER A 436 63.27 12.02 -9.92
N LEU A 437 62.69 12.63 -8.89
CA LEU A 437 63.30 13.75 -8.16
C LEU A 437 64.62 13.35 -7.49
N ARG A 438 64.67 12.19 -6.81
CA ARG A 438 65.91 11.66 -6.20
C ARG A 438 67.02 11.47 -7.25
N LYS A 439 66.69 10.98 -8.45
CA LYS A 439 67.64 10.85 -9.56
C LYS A 439 68.20 12.20 -10.01
N LYS A 440 67.34 13.24 -10.11
CA LYS A 440 67.76 14.61 -10.46
C LYS A 440 68.68 15.22 -9.40
N ILE A 441 68.34 15.05 -8.13
CA ILE A 441 69.18 15.52 -7.00
C ILE A 441 70.57 14.89 -7.08
N LYS A 442 70.65 13.56 -7.25
CA LYS A 442 71.94 12.85 -7.37
C LYS A 442 72.80 13.34 -8.55
N LEU A 443 72.17 13.66 -9.70
CA LEU A 443 72.88 14.23 -10.85
C LEU A 443 73.42 15.64 -10.56
N GLN A 444 72.66 16.46 -9.84
CA GLN A 444 73.11 17.80 -9.41
C GLN A 444 74.25 17.71 -8.40
N GLU A 445 74.17 16.83 -7.42
CA GLU A 445 75.24 16.55 -6.44
C GLU A 445 76.53 16.14 -7.15
N ASN A 446 76.45 15.22 -8.12
CA ASN A 446 77.61 14.81 -8.91
C ASN A 446 78.20 15.97 -9.71
N SER A 447 77.36 16.79 -10.36
CA SER A 447 77.79 17.97 -11.13
C SER A 447 78.50 19.01 -10.24
N LEU A 448 77.95 19.29 -9.05
CA LEU A 448 78.56 20.18 -8.06
C LEU A 448 79.89 19.63 -7.54
N SER A 449 79.95 18.33 -7.25
CA SER A 449 81.19 17.65 -6.85
C SER A 449 82.28 17.82 -7.92
N TRP A 450 81.96 17.62 -9.20
CA TRP A 450 82.90 17.88 -10.30
C TRP A 450 83.30 19.36 -10.38
N LYS A 451 82.36 20.30 -10.27
CA LYS A 451 82.65 21.74 -10.31
C LYS A 451 83.53 22.21 -9.14
N LEU A 452 83.41 21.60 -7.97
CA LEU A 452 84.24 21.92 -6.80
C LEU A 452 85.61 21.24 -6.85
N THR A 453 85.66 19.98 -7.30
CA THR A 453 86.91 19.20 -7.33
C THR A 453 87.83 19.55 -8.51
N LEU A 454 87.29 20.02 -9.65
CA LEU A 454 88.11 20.36 -10.83
C LEU A 454 89.05 21.55 -10.59
N PRO A 455 88.61 22.69 -10.00
CA PRO A 455 89.50 23.79 -9.65
C PRO A 455 90.54 23.37 -8.62
N LEU A 456 90.14 22.60 -7.60
CA LEU A 456 91.06 22.08 -6.57
C LEU A 456 92.14 21.18 -7.18
N ARG A 457 91.78 20.29 -8.12
CA ARG A 457 92.75 19.47 -8.86
C ARG A 457 93.69 20.32 -9.72
N LYS A 458 93.19 21.39 -10.36
CA LYS A 458 94.04 22.31 -11.14
C LYS A 458 95.02 23.10 -10.26
N ILE A 459 94.58 23.53 -9.08
CA ILE A 459 95.46 24.19 -8.09
C ILE A 459 96.55 23.21 -7.64
N ASN A 460 96.17 21.98 -7.29
CA ASN A 460 97.12 20.97 -6.82
C ASN A 460 98.14 20.55 -7.90
N LYS A 461 97.79 20.67 -9.19
CA LYS A 461 98.69 20.44 -10.32
C LYS A 461 99.66 21.60 -10.61
N LYS A 462 99.37 22.82 -10.15
CA LYS A 462 100.29 23.98 -10.26
C LYS A 462 101.26 24.08 -9.08
N LEU A 463 100.96 23.38 -7.98
CA LEU A 463 101.79 23.32 -6.77
C LEU A 463 102.80 22.16 -6.82
N LYS A 464 102.72 21.30 -7.83
CA LYS A 464 103.77 20.36 -8.24
C LYS A 464 104.45 20.91 -9.48
#